data_AF-A0A2D0KX65-F1
#
_entry.id   AF-A0A2D0KX65-F1
#
_cell.length_a   1.000
_cell.length_b   1.000
_cell.length_c   1.000
_cell.angle_alpha   90.00
_cell.angle_beta   90.00
_cell.angle_gamma   90.00
#
_symmetry.space_group_name_H-M   'P 1'
#
loop_
_entity.id
_entity.type
_entity.pdbx_description
1 polymer ?
#
loop_
_entity_poly.entity_id
_entity_poly.type
_entity_poly.pdbx_seq_one_letter_code
_entity_poly.pdbx_strand_id
1 'polypeptide(L)' 'MPDSNNAKKREYRKGNPQTQSDYNNRYKQKKIANDDKELRVFIPKELKDELVIFCRKEGYTQSGYLTLLLEQARQNWK' A
#
# COMPACT_ATOMS: atom_id res chain seq x y z
N MET A 1 14.01 -39.06 -45.58
CA MET A 1 13.07 -38.95 -44.43
C MET A 1 12.86 -37.47 -44.16
N PRO A 2 11.65 -36.91 -44.31
CA PRO A 2 11.39 -35.47 -44.28
C PRO A 2 11.05 -34.92 -42.87
N ASP A 3 11.41 -33.66 -42.64
CA ASP A 3 11.19 -32.84 -41.43
C ASP A 3 9.71 -32.47 -41.25
N SER A 4 9.18 -32.57 -40.02
CA SER A 4 7.97 -31.82 -39.65
C SER A 4 7.87 -31.60 -38.14
N ASN A 5 8.30 -30.42 -37.70
CA ASN A 5 8.02 -29.86 -36.38
C ASN A 5 6.51 -29.55 -36.24
N ASN A 6 5.70 -30.54 -35.86
CA ASN A 6 4.28 -30.38 -35.56
C ASN A 6 4.03 -30.09 -34.08
N ALA A 7 4.54 -28.95 -33.59
CA ALA A 7 4.12 -28.40 -32.30
C ALA A 7 3.07 -27.29 -32.54
N LYS A 8 1.78 -27.62 -32.42
CA LYS A 8 0.69 -26.63 -32.45
C LYS A 8 0.96 -25.53 -31.42
N LYS A 9 1.23 -24.31 -31.89
CA LYS A 9 1.34 -23.11 -31.03
C LYS A 9 0.03 -22.95 -30.26
N ARG A 10 0.13 -22.82 -28.93
CA ARG A 10 -1.03 -22.61 -28.05
C ARG A 10 -1.75 -21.32 -28.45
N GLU A 11 -3.07 -21.38 -28.63
CA GLU A 11 -3.89 -20.22 -28.97
C GLU A 11 -3.88 -19.23 -27.79
N TYR A 12 -3.54 -17.97 -28.08
CA TYR A 12 -3.46 -16.92 -27.06
C TYR A 12 -4.87 -16.53 -26.59
N ARG A 13 -5.20 -16.82 -25.34
CA ARG A 13 -6.43 -16.30 -24.70
C ARG A 13 -6.24 -14.81 -24.40
N LYS A 14 -6.57 -13.98 -25.39
CA LYS A 14 -6.63 -12.51 -25.24
C LYS A 14 -7.90 -12.13 -24.46
N GLY A 15 -7.95 -12.49 -23.17
CA GLY A 15 -8.85 -11.80 -22.25
C GLY A 15 -8.50 -10.32 -22.28
N ASN A 16 -9.51 -9.44 -22.38
CA ASN A 16 -9.37 -8.00 -22.59
C ASN A 16 -8.25 -7.42 -21.70
N PRO A 17 -7.04 -7.17 -22.23
CA PRO A 17 -5.94 -6.73 -21.39
C PRO A 17 -6.33 -5.36 -20.83
N GLN A 18 -6.29 -5.23 -19.51
CA GLN A 18 -6.63 -3.98 -18.85
C GLN A 18 -5.76 -2.89 -19.45
N THR A 19 -6.37 -1.96 -20.20
CA THR A 19 -5.63 -0.89 -20.87
C THR A 19 -4.88 -0.09 -19.81
N GLN A 20 -3.70 0.45 -20.15
CA GLN A 20 -2.91 1.27 -19.23
C GLN A 20 -3.76 2.37 -18.57
N SER A 21 -4.72 2.93 -19.30
CA SER A 21 -5.69 3.90 -18.78
C SER A 21 -6.61 3.34 -17.68
N ASP A 22 -7.12 2.12 -17.82
CA ASP A 22 -7.98 1.50 -16.79
C ASP A 22 -7.17 1.13 -15.54
N TYR A 23 -5.94 0.64 -15.71
CA TYR A 23 -5.00 0.44 -14.62
C TYR A 23 -4.74 1.74 -13.84
N ASN A 24 -4.42 2.81 -14.57
CA ASN A 24 -4.14 4.11 -13.96
C ASN A 24 -5.38 4.67 -13.26
N ASN A 25 -6.57 4.48 -13.82
CA ASN A 25 -7.81 4.95 -13.21
C ASN A 25 -8.13 4.20 -11.91
N ARG A 26 -7.98 2.87 -11.90
CA ARG A 26 -8.14 2.06 -10.68
C ARG A 26 -7.13 2.44 -9.59
N TYR A 27 -5.89 2.74 -9.96
CA TYR A 27 -4.87 3.18 -9.00
C TYR A 27 -5.21 4.54 -8.39
N LYS A 28 -5.68 5.50 -9.20
CA LYS A 28 -6.15 6.81 -8.71
C LYS A 28 -7.36 6.67 -7.79
N GLN A 29 -8.34 5.85 -8.17
CA GLN A 29 -9.52 5.60 -7.33
C GLN A 29 -9.15 4.95 -6.00
N LYS A 30 -8.22 3.99 -5.99
CA LYS A 30 -7.69 3.42 -4.74
C LYS A 30 -7.01 4.49 -3.87
N LYS A 31 -6.20 5.37 -4.46
CA LYS A 31 -5.56 6.48 -3.72
C LYS A 31 -6.56 7.49 -3.14
N ILE A 32 -7.66 7.75 -3.83
CA ILE A 32 -8.71 8.66 -3.35
C ILE A 32 -9.56 7.99 -2.25
N ALA A 33 -9.75 6.67 -2.34
CA ALA A 33 -10.50 5.91 -1.34
C ALA A 33 -9.74 5.72 -0.01
N ASN A 34 -8.42 5.83 -0.01
CA ASN A 34 -7.62 5.93 1.20
C ASN A 34 -7.49 7.42 1.53
N ASP A 35 -8.37 7.95 2.38
CA ASP A 35 -8.41 9.37 2.78
C ASP A 35 -7.17 9.80 3.61
N ASP A 36 -6.27 8.86 3.89
CA ASP A 36 -5.04 9.07 4.61
C ASP A 36 -4.02 9.91 3.80
N LYS A 37 -3.62 11.05 4.36
CA LYS A 37 -2.54 11.88 3.80
C LYS A 37 -1.20 11.49 4.44
N GLU A 38 -0.14 11.47 3.65
CA GLU A 38 1.22 11.20 4.15
C GLU A 38 1.71 12.34 5.05
N LEU A 39 2.11 12.01 6.27
CA LEU A 39 2.70 12.94 7.23
C LEU A 39 4.22 12.71 7.31
N ARG A 40 5.01 13.69 6.84
CA ARG A 40 6.47 13.69 6.99
C ARG A 40 6.88 14.62 8.12
N VAL A 41 7.33 14.05 9.23
CA VAL A 41 7.78 14.81 10.40
C VAL A 41 9.14 14.33 10.86
N PHE A 42 9.92 15.26 11.38
CA PHE A 42 11.17 14.97 12.07
C PHE A 42 10.88 14.91 13.57
N ILE A 43 11.26 13.80 14.19
CA ILE A 43 11.15 13.60 15.64
C ILE A 43 12.54 13.27 16.20
N PRO A 44 12.79 13.55 17.48
CA PRO A 44 14.01 13.12 18.17
C PRO A 44 14.26 11.62 17.98
N LYS A 45 15.54 11.26 17.81
CA LYS A 45 15.94 9.87 17.54
C LYS A 45 15.48 8.91 18.65
N GLU A 46 15.60 9.35 19.91
CA GLU A 46 15.26 8.53 21.08
C GLU A 46 13.77 8.16 21.07
N LEU A 47 12.90 9.14 20.86
CA LEU A 47 11.45 8.92 20.73
C LEU A 47 11.09 8.02 19.53
N LYS A 48 11.81 8.13 18.42
CA LYS A 48 11.60 7.25 17.27
C LYS A 48 11.94 5.80 17.61
N ASP A 49 13.04 5.57 18.33
CA ASP A 49 13.47 4.23 18.70
C ASP A 49 12.46 3.56 19.63
N GLU A 50 12.00 4.29 20.65
CA GLU A 50 10.94 3.84 21.56
C GLU A 50 9.64 3.53 20.83
N LEU A 51 9.20 4.41 19.91
CA LEU A 51 8.02 4.21 19.08
C LEU A 51 8.11 2.91 18.27
N VAL A 52 9.28 2.64 17.66
CA VAL A 52 9.50 1.43 16.86
C VAL A 52 9.43 0.18 17.74
N ILE A 53 10.05 0.20 18.91
CA ILE A 53 10.05 -0.91 19.85
C ILE A 53 8.62 -1.18 20.33
N PHE A 54 7.89 -0.13 20.72
CA PHE A 54 6.51 -0.22 21.17
C PHE A 54 5.59 -0.79 20.09
N CYS A 55 5.64 -0.24 18.87
CA CYS A 55 4.84 -0.71 17.74
C CYS A 55 5.11 -2.19 17.43
N ARG A 56 6.38 -2.62 17.49
CA ARG A 56 6.75 -4.03 17.29
C ARG A 56 6.19 -4.95 18.38
N LYS A 57 6.17 -4.49 19.63
CA LYS A 57 5.70 -5.27 20.78
C LYS A 57 4.17 -5.42 20.78
N GLU A 58 3.46 -4.34 20.47
CA GLU A 58 1.99 -4.30 20.54
C GLU A 58 1.31 -4.71 19.21
N GLY A 59 2.08 -4.87 18.13
CA GLY A 59 1.54 -5.26 16.83
C GLY A 59 0.90 -4.10 16.06
N TYR A 60 1.16 -2.85 16.44
CA TYR A 60 0.68 -1.68 15.73
C TYR A 60 1.61 -1.28 14.59
N THR A 61 1.03 -0.70 13.54
CA THR A 61 1.80 0.09 12.56
C THR A 61 2.14 1.44 13.18
N GLN A 62 3.29 2.01 12.81
CA GLN A 62 3.70 3.33 13.31
C GLN A 62 2.65 4.41 13.02
N SER A 63 2.07 4.38 11.81
CA SER A 63 1.00 5.29 11.41
C SER A 63 -0.27 5.05 12.23
N GLY A 64 -0.68 3.79 12.44
CA GLY A 64 -1.87 3.46 13.22
C GLY A 64 -1.75 3.93 14.67
N TYR A 65 -0.58 3.74 15.29
CA TYR A 65 -0.34 4.22 16.65
C TYR A 65 -0.33 5.75 16.72
N LEU A 66 0.27 6.43 15.73
CA LEU A 66 0.26 7.89 15.66
C LEU A 66 -1.16 8.45 15.52
N THR A 67 -2.03 7.81 14.71
CA THR A 67 -3.44 8.19 14.58
C THR A 67 -4.15 8.08 15.94
N LEU A 68 -3.94 6.98 16.67
CA LEU A 68 -4.53 6.78 17.99
C LEU A 68 -4.09 7.86 18.99
N LEU A 69 -2.79 8.18 19.03
CA LEU A 69 -2.27 9.27 19.86
C LEU A 69 -2.91 10.62 19.51
N LEU A 70 -3.08 10.93 18.22
CA LEU A 70 -3.72 12.15 17.76
C LEU A 70 -5.20 12.20 18.14
N GLU A 71 -5.92 11.09 18.04
CA GLU A 71 -7.32 11.01 18.46
C GLU A 71 -7.48 11.20 19.97
N GLN A 72 -6.61 10.59 20.78
CA GLN A 72 -6.58 10.79 22.23
C GLN A 72 -6.26 12.25 22.59
N ALA A 73 -5.24 12.83 21.97
CA ALA A 73 -4.89 14.24 22.18
C ALA A 73 -6.05 15.18 21.79
N ARG A 74 -6.77 14.88 20.70
CA ARG A 74 -7.95 15.64 20.27
C ARG A 74 -9.07 15.64 21.31
N GLN A 75 -9.29 14.54 22.04
CA GLN A 75 -10.29 14.50 23.10
C GLN A 75 -9.89 15.37 24.29
N ASN A 76 -8.59 15.48 24.58
CA ASN A 76 -8.06 16.29 25.67
C ASN A 76 -7.95 17.79 25.34
N TRP A 77 -8.16 18.19 24.08
CA TRP A 77 -8.21 19.60 23.67
C TRP A 77 -9.59 20.25 23.82
N LYS A 78 -10.61 19.47 24.20
CA LYS A 78 -11.94 19.97 24.57
C LYS A 78 -12.00 20.30 26.05
#